data_AF-A0A2T1C702-F1
#
_entry.id   AF-A0A2T1C702-F1
#
_cell.length_a   1.000
_cell.length_b   1.000
_cell.length_c   1.000
_cell.angle_alpha   90.00
_cell.angle_beta   90.00
_cell.angle_gamma   90.00
#
_symmetry.space_group_name_H-M   'P 1'
#
loop_
_entity.id
_entity.type
_entity.pdbx_description
1 polymer ?
#
loop_
_entity_poly.entity_id
_entity_poly.type
_entity_poly.pdbx_seq_one_letter_code
_entity_poly.pdbx_strand_id
1 'polypeptide(L)'
;MNYNFLFQNKGKTPQSQPIKGREAEMVQGRSGGWMFKVDIWQQLRRCLLIGTAQSTHYAGKQELTGEFVEVVRNAIAQNPKRVAHEILYASDGRAINNSAPLLALVLLSMGETPEAKQAFQSIFPKVVRTGSHFYEWLNYTKSMRGFGKIVREAGKSWLSKSNVKDLAYQLLKYQQRQGFSHRDALRLFHVKPPTEQHNELYKWVTQGWETLPQQIPSDSLAQIWWYEWLKRNPEKTHEAIKKGRLTHEMAAPVGKMDKTAWQLLFNEMPIGAMLRNLGSLTELGVLTADNRDNLKRVASVINNAEHLRKGRIHPIDVLKALKTYQSGGKLGKSQKTWQPVPRIVDILEQALELSFDTLEPTGKVFLHAVDVSGSMSYYSVSSIGLTCCEIAATMALATVKAEENYVIRGFATEFRDLKITKKDSFSDAMAKASNQNFGGTDASVAYEWAIRQKFKADIFCFWTDCESWAGNSHPSQALAEYRRKVNPHAKAVYVSLAPYNITLVDPQDPNSWDIAGFDPGTPRLIQMLASGEI
;
A
#
# COMPACT_ATOMS: atom_id res chain seq x y z
N MET A 1 40.36 21.51 37.80
CA MET A 1 39.93 21.17 36.43
C MET A 1 39.31 19.78 36.48
N ASN A 2 38.07 19.47 36.14
CA ASN A 2 36.95 20.22 35.57
C ASN A 2 35.69 19.57 36.18
N TYR A 3 34.92 20.29 36.99
CA TYR A 3 33.65 19.82 37.55
C TYR A 3 32.54 20.05 36.51
N ASN A 4 32.22 19.03 35.70
CA ASN A 4 31.10 19.05 34.75
C ASN A 4 30.03 17.98 35.04
N PHE A 5 29.92 17.51 36.28
CA PHE A 5 28.97 16.43 36.65
C PHE A 5 27.66 16.91 37.30
N LEU A 6 27.33 18.21 37.22
CA LEU A 6 26.19 18.78 37.97
C LEU A 6 25.23 19.61 37.10
N PHE A 7 24.73 19.03 36.00
CA PHE A 7 23.45 19.44 35.40
C PHE A 7 22.75 18.24 34.71
N GLN A 8 22.55 17.13 35.41
CA GLN A 8 21.46 16.22 35.03
C GLN A 8 20.14 16.89 35.44
N ASN A 9 19.44 17.45 34.46
CA ASN A 9 18.07 17.95 34.64
C ASN A 9 17.23 16.83 35.30
N LYS A 10 16.80 17.05 36.55
CA LYS A 10 16.08 16.08 37.40
C LYS A 10 14.75 15.53 36.84
N GLY A 11 14.41 15.81 35.58
CA GLY A 11 13.19 15.36 34.91
C GLY A 11 13.35 14.87 33.46
N LYS A 12 14.58 14.71 32.95
CA LYS A 12 14.81 14.17 31.60
C LYS A 12 15.45 12.79 31.69
N THR A 13 14.76 11.78 31.17
CA THR A 13 15.26 10.41 31.12
C THR A 13 15.81 10.14 29.72
N PRO A 14 17.06 9.66 29.58
CA PRO A 14 17.60 9.34 28.26
C PRO A 14 16.80 8.21 27.60
N GLN A 15 16.74 8.19 26.26
CA GLN A 15 15.97 7.18 25.51
C GLN A 15 16.52 5.75 25.70
N SER A 16 17.77 5.60 26.14
CA SER A 16 18.37 4.32 26.52
C SER A 16 17.84 3.72 27.82
N GLN A 17 16.97 4.43 28.55
CA GLN A 17 16.35 3.99 29.80
C GLN A 17 14.83 4.22 29.74
N PRO A 18 14.02 3.35 30.38
CA PRO A 18 12.58 3.60 30.49
C PRO A 18 12.33 4.81 31.39
N ILE A 19 11.26 5.56 31.10
CA ILE A 19 10.82 6.66 31.95
C ILE A 19 10.51 6.11 33.34
N LYS A 20 11.12 6.71 34.36
CA LYS A 20 10.98 6.29 35.75
C LYS A 20 9.50 6.29 36.18
N GLY A 21 9.00 5.16 36.66
CA GLY A 21 7.61 4.98 37.06
C GLY A 21 6.64 4.64 35.92
N ARG A 22 7.12 4.46 34.70
CA ARG A 22 6.34 4.07 33.51
C ARG A 22 6.87 2.79 32.86
N GLU A 23 7.75 2.05 33.55
CA GLU A 23 8.49 0.90 33.01
C GLU A 23 7.56 -0.20 32.45
N ALA A 24 6.39 -0.41 33.08
CA ALA A 24 5.41 -1.41 32.65
C ALA A 24 4.70 -1.08 31.32
N GLU A 25 4.68 0.20 30.93
CA GLU A 25 4.04 0.68 29.70
C GLU A 25 5.04 0.78 28.53
N MET A 26 6.33 0.59 28.82
CA MET A 26 7.41 0.77 27.86
C MET A 26 8.04 -0.56 27.46
N VAL A 27 8.56 -0.61 26.24
CA VAL A 27 9.29 -1.74 25.69
C VAL A 27 10.55 -1.23 24.99
N GLN A 28 11.60 -2.03 25.02
CA GLN A 28 12.83 -1.72 24.30
C GLN A 28 12.66 -2.06 22.81
N GLY A 29 12.89 -1.07 21.94
CA GLY A 29 12.91 -1.25 20.50
C GLY A 29 14.15 -1.98 20.00
N ARG A 30 14.23 -2.22 18.70
CA ARG A 30 15.32 -2.99 18.08
C ARG A 30 16.66 -2.28 18.17
N SER A 31 16.64 -0.95 18.26
CA SER A 31 17.83 -0.10 18.36
C SER A 31 18.28 0.16 19.80
N GLY A 32 17.64 -0.47 20.79
CA GLY A 32 17.97 -0.35 22.21
C GLY A 32 17.34 0.84 22.94
N GLY A 33 16.62 1.72 22.22
CA GLY A 33 15.80 2.79 22.82
C GLY A 33 14.53 2.24 23.47
N TRP A 34 13.97 2.97 24.44
CA TRP A 34 12.72 2.63 25.11
C TRP A 34 11.58 3.49 24.57
N MET A 35 10.48 2.84 24.22
CA MET A 35 9.28 3.48 23.66
C MET A 35 8.03 2.91 24.33
N PHE A 36 6.87 3.54 24.14
CA PHE A 36 5.62 2.99 24.66
C PHE A 36 5.14 1.82 23.81
N LYS A 37 4.45 0.88 24.45
CA LYS A 37 3.83 -0.26 23.78
C LYS A 37 2.54 0.18 23.07
N VAL A 38 2.37 -0.30 21.84
CA VAL A 38 1.17 -0.06 21.04
C VAL A 38 0.05 -1.00 21.45
N ASP A 39 -1.21 -0.55 21.37
CA ASP A 39 -2.34 -1.45 21.59
C ASP A 39 -2.50 -2.46 20.44
N ILE A 40 -3.12 -3.61 20.73
CA ILE A 40 -3.23 -4.70 19.75
C ILE A 40 -3.97 -4.31 18.45
N TRP A 41 -4.91 -3.36 18.52
CA TRP A 41 -5.71 -2.91 17.38
C TRP A 41 -4.97 -1.91 16.51
N GLN A 42 -4.22 -1.00 17.13
CA GLN A 42 -3.25 -0.16 16.41
C GLN A 42 -2.20 -1.02 15.70
N GLN A 43 -1.65 -2.01 16.41
CA GLN A 43 -0.66 -2.93 15.85
C GLN A 43 -1.26 -3.76 14.69
N LEU A 44 -2.49 -4.28 14.85
CA LEU A 44 -3.22 -4.98 13.79
C LEU A 44 -3.41 -4.07 12.57
N ARG A 45 -3.83 -2.81 12.75
CA ARG A 45 -4.04 -1.87 11.66
C ARG A 45 -2.75 -1.59 10.90
N ARG A 46 -1.62 -1.36 11.59
CA ARG A 46 -0.31 -1.21 10.96
C ARG A 46 0.06 -2.45 10.14
N CYS A 47 -0.08 -3.64 10.73
CA CYS A 47 0.17 -4.91 10.04
C CYS A 47 -0.66 -5.06 8.77
N LEU A 48 -1.94 -4.68 8.79
CA LEU A 48 -2.85 -4.81 7.65
C LEU A 48 -2.59 -3.78 6.54
N LEU A 49 -2.21 -2.55 6.90
CA LEU A 49 -1.97 -1.48 5.92
C LEU A 49 -0.58 -1.57 5.29
N ILE A 50 0.44 -1.80 6.11
CA ILE A 50 1.86 -1.77 5.71
C ILE A 50 2.32 -3.17 5.25
N GLY A 51 1.76 -4.23 5.83
CA GLY A 51 2.24 -5.60 5.64
C GLY A 51 3.43 -5.93 6.53
N THR A 52 4.21 -6.95 6.14
CA THR A 52 5.45 -7.32 6.83
C THR A 52 6.63 -6.68 6.10
N ALA A 53 7.61 -6.16 6.87
CA ALA A 53 8.79 -5.47 6.36
C ALA A 53 9.69 -6.32 5.43
N GLN A 54 9.39 -7.62 5.29
CA GLN A 54 10.11 -8.57 4.46
C GLN A 54 9.31 -9.07 3.25
N SER A 55 8.20 -8.44 2.86
CA SER A 55 7.38 -8.88 1.71
C SER A 55 8.08 -8.67 0.36
N THR A 56 9.07 -9.52 0.07
CA THR A 56 9.59 -9.78 -1.26
C THR A 56 8.59 -10.57 -2.11
N HIS A 57 8.82 -10.46 -3.40
CA HIS A 57 8.07 -11.18 -4.41
C HIS A 57 8.26 -12.69 -4.27
N TYR A 58 7.15 -13.41 -4.54
CA TYR A 58 7.01 -14.86 -4.58
C TYR A 58 6.83 -15.50 -3.22
N ALA A 59 5.75 -16.28 -3.10
CA ALA A 59 5.56 -17.23 -2.03
C ALA A 59 6.70 -18.26 -2.01
N GLY A 60 7.82 -17.88 -1.41
CA GLY A 60 8.93 -18.72 -1.03
C GLY A 60 9.03 -18.68 0.49
N LYS A 61 8.52 -19.74 1.14
CA LYS A 61 8.80 -20.18 2.52
C LYS A 61 9.72 -19.26 3.35
N GLN A 62 9.21 -18.15 3.91
CA GLN A 62 9.71 -17.45 5.13
C GLN A 62 8.99 -16.12 5.45
N GLU A 63 8.11 -15.61 4.58
CA GLU A 63 7.62 -14.22 4.65
C GLU A 63 6.44 -13.90 5.58
N LEU A 64 5.92 -14.91 6.28
CA LEU A 64 4.96 -14.71 7.35
C LEU A 64 5.79 -14.43 8.61
N THR A 65 6.12 -13.16 8.86
CA THR A 65 6.80 -12.83 10.12
C THR A 65 5.93 -13.36 11.26
N GLY A 66 6.51 -14.21 12.13
CA GLY A 66 5.77 -14.82 13.25
C GLY A 66 4.99 -13.77 14.05
N GLU A 67 5.59 -12.59 14.20
CA GLU A 67 4.98 -11.38 14.77
C GLU A 67 3.61 -11.03 14.14
N PHE A 68 3.48 -11.01 12.80
CA PHE A 68 2.19 -10.70 12.15
C PHE A 68 1.14 -11.75 12.50
N VAL A 69 1.52 -13.03 12.46
CA VAL A 69 0.60 -14.14 12.74
C VAL A 69 0.13 -14.09 14.19
N GLU A 70 1.03 -13.81 15.12
CA GLU A 70 0.73 -13.66 16.55
C GLU A 70 -0.21 -12.49 16.82
N VAL A 71 0.06 -11.32 16.23
CA VAL A 71 -0.81 -10.14 16.36
C VAL A 71 -2.22 -10.44 15.91
N VAL A 72 -2.37 -11.03 14.72
CA VAL A 72 -3.70 -11.35 14.19
C VAL A 72 -4.39 -12.43 15.03
N ARG A 73 -3.68 -13.47 15.49
CA ARG A 73 -4.25 -14.50 16.37
C ARG A 73 -4.73 -13.92 17.69
N ASN A 74 -3.92 -13.07 18.33
CA ASN A 74 -4.27 -12.41 19.57
C ASN A 74 -5.48 -11.48 19.38
N ALA A 75 -5.54 -10.73 18.28
CA ALA A 75 -6.70 -9.89 17.96
C ALA A 75 -7.97 -10.72 17.68
N ILE A 76 -7.85 -11.87 17.00
CA ILE A 76 -8.98 -12.79 16.75
C ILE A 76 -9.50 -13.35 18.07
N ALA A 77 -8.61 -13.72 19.00
CA ALA A 77 -8.99 -14.22 20.31
C ALA A 77 -9.76 -13.16 21.13
N GLN A 78 -9.42 -11.88 20.97
CA GLN A 78 -10.13 -10.79 21.65
C GLN A 78 -11.46 -10.42 20.98
N ASN A 79 -11.48 -10.20 19.67
CA ASN A 79 -12.70 -9.81 18.96
C ASN A 79 -12.62 -10.12 17.45
N PRO A 80 -13.13 -11.27 16.99
CA PRO A 80 -13.05 -11.65 15.58
C PRO A 80 -13.88 -10.74 14.66
N LYS A 81 -14.97 -10.15 15.16
CA LYS A 81 -15.79 -9.20 14.39
C LYS A 81 -15.01 -7.91 14.12
N ARG A 82 -14.29 -7.39 15.11
CA ARG A 82 -13.42 -6.22 14.93
C ARG A 82 -12.28 -6.51 13.96
N VAL A 83 -11.65 -7.69 14.05
CA VAL A 83 -10.64 -8.12 13.05
C VAL A 83 -11.22 -8.11 11.63
N ALA A 84 -12.44 -8.60 11.44
CA ALA A 84 -13.11 -8.57 10.15
C ALA A 84 -13.33 -7.14 9.62
N HIS A 85 -13.71 -6.19 10.49
CA HIS A 85 -13.82 -4.78 10.12
C HIS A 85 -12.47 -4.17 9.73
N GLU A 86 -11.40 -4.45 10.48
CA GLU A 86 -10.04 -3.97 10.16
C GLU A 86 -9.53 -4.55 8.82
N ILE A 87 -9.80 -5.84 8.54
CA ILE A 87 -9.47 -6.46 7.25
C ILE A 87 -10.22 -5.78 6.09
N LEU A 88 -11.53 -5.49 6.26
CA LEU A 88 -12.31 -4.79 5.25
C LEU A 88 -11.80 -3.37 5.02
N TYR A 89 -11.52 -2.65 6.10
CA TYR A 89 -10.96 -1.30 6.05
C TYR A 89 -9.66 -1.28 5.24
N ALA A 90 -8.71 -2.16 5.58
CA ALA A 90 -7.43 -2.24 4.87
C ALA A 90 -7.60 -2.69 3.41
N SER A 91 -8.47 -3.68 3.15
CA SER A 91 -8.68 -4.23 1.80
C SER A 91 -9.35 -3.23 0.83
N ASP A 92 -10.02 -2.19 1.32
CA ASP A 92 -10.70 -1.20 0.46
C ASP A 92 -9.77 -0.11 -0.10
N GLY A 93 -8.60 -0.53 -0.61
CA GLY A 93 -7.65 0.37 -1.28
C GLY A 93 -6.80 1.22 -0.33
N ARG A 94 -6.78 0.90 0.97
CA ARG A 94 -5.97 1.60 1.99
C ARG A 94 -4.64 0.91 2.29
N ALA A 95 -4.62 -0.43 2.21
CA ALA A 95 -3.38 -1.18 2.32
C ALA A 95 -2.54 -1.01 1.04
N ILE A 96 -1.21 -0.99 1.21
CA ILE A 96 -0.25 -0.90 0.11
C ILE A 96 -0.48 -2.00 -0.93
N ASN A 97 -0.87 -3.19 -0.47
CA ASN A 97 -1.33 -4.29 -1.30
C ASN A 97 -2.36 -5.12 -0.54
N ASN A 98 -3.03 -6.03 -1.26
CA ASN A 98 -4.06 -6.87 -0.64
C ASN A 98 -3.49 -8.15 0.03
N SER A 99 -2.18 -8.38 0.02
CA SER A 99 -1.55 -9.60 0.51
C SER A 99 -1.72 -9.76 2.03
N ALA A 100 -1.47 -8.70 2.81
CA ALA A 100 -1.64 -8.73 4.25
C ALA A 100 -3.11 -8.93 4.69
N PRO A 101 -4.10 -8.23 4.11
CA PRO A 101 -5.52 -8.56 4.32
C PRO A 101 -5.90 -10.00 3.96
N LEU A 102 -5.35 -10.56 2.87
CA LEU A 102 -5.63 -11.94 2.46
C LEU A 102 -5.05 -12.97 3.44
N LEU A 103 -3.85 -12.72 3.96
CA LEU A 103 -3.24 -13.54 4.99
C LEU A 103 -4.05 -13.49 6.31
N ALA A 104 -4.43 -12.28 6.75
CA ALA A 104 -5.28 -12.11 7.93
C ALA A 104 -6.64 -12.78 7.76
N LEU A 105 -7.21 -12.79 6.54
CA LEU A 105 -8.43 -13.53 6.22
C LEU A 105 -8.26 -15.05 6.40
N VAL A 106 -7.11 -15.60 6.02
CA VAL A 106 -6.78 -17.01 6.30
C VAL A 106 -6.71 -17.26 7.80
N LEU A 107 -6.05 -16.40 8.57
CA LEU A 107 -5.97 -16.53 10.03
C LEU A 107 -7.35 -16.41 10.70
N LEU A 108 -8.20 -15.48 10.25
CA LEU A 108 -9.57 -15.34 10.73
C LEU A 108 -10.38 -16.62 10.51
N SER A 109 -10.19 -17.28 9.36
CA SER A 109 -10.84 -18.56 9.08
C SER A 109 -10.41 -19.67 10.06
N MET A 110 -9.22 -19.56 10.67
CA MET A 110 -8.69 -20.53 11.64
C MET A 110 -9.28 -20.35 13.04
N GLY A 111 -9.79 -19.18 13.40
CA GLY A 111 -10.38 -18.91 14.73
C GLY A 111 -11.47 -19.92 15.11
N GLU A 112 -11.43 -20.43 16.33
CA GLU A 112 -12.24 -21.60 16.75
C GLU A 112 -13.70 -21.26 17.01
N THR A 113 -14.00 -20.00 17.33
CA THR A 113 -15.34 -19.55 17.70
C THR A 113 -16.29 -19.48 16.49
N PRO A 114 -17.60 -19.76 16.67
CA PRO A 114 -18.61 -19.56 15.64
C PRO A 114 -18.59 -18.14 15.05
N GLU A 115 -18.34 -17.14 15.90
CA GLU A 115 -18.24 -15.73 15.50
C GLU A 115 -17.09 -15.51 14.52
N ALA A 116 -15.93 -16.15 14.73
CA ALA A 116 -14.81 -16.05 13.79
C ALA A 116 -15.13 -16.69 12.43
N LYS A 117 -15.81 -17.83 12.44
CA LYS A 117 -16.25 -18.52 11.21
C LYS A 117 -17.24 -17.66 10.42
N GLN A 118 -18.24 -17.10 11.10
CA GLN A 118 -19.23 -16.22 10.48
C GLN A 118 -18.59 -14.92 9.95
N ALA A 119 -17.69 -14.32 10.73
CA ALA A 119 -16.96 -13.13 10.33
C ALA A 119 -16.15 -13.40 9.05
N PHE A 120 -15.39 -14.50 8.99
CA PHE A 120 -14.67 -14.91 7.77
C PHE A 120 -15.61 -15.04 6.56
N GLN A 121 -16.70 -15.82 6.68
CA GLN A 121 -17.62 -16.07 5.56
C GLN A 121 -18.23 -14.76 5.02
N SER A 122 -18.60 -13.83 5.92
CA SER A 122 -19.26 -12.58 5.53
C SER A 122 -18.35 -11.62 4.77
N ILE A 123 -17.05 -11.59 5.09
CA ILE A 123 -16.10 -10.66 4.44
C ILE A 123 -15.35 -11.29 3.26
N PHE A 124 -15.30 -12.62 3.17
CA PHE A 124 -14.57 -13.34 2.12
C PHE A 124 -14.81 -12.81 0.70
N PRO A 125 -16.06 -12.66 0.21
CA PRO A 125 -16.30 -12.17 -1.16
C PRO A 125 -15.91 -10.69 -1.37
N LYS A 126 -15.83 -9.91 -0.29
CA LYS A 126 -15.45 -8.48 -0.33
C LYS A 126 -13.94 -8.29 -0.41
N VAL A 127 -13.16 -9.21 0.18
CA VAL A 127 -11.68 -9.19 0.16
C VAL A 127 -11.14 -9.94 -1.07
N VAL A 128 -11.69 -11.12 -1.37
CA VAL A 128 -11.26 -11.99 -2.48
C VAL A 128 -12.01 -11.64 -3.78
N ARG A 129 -11.66 -10.48 -4.33
CA ARG A 129 -12.37 -9.85 -5.46
C ARG A 129 -12.01 -10.44 -6.82
N THR A 130 -10.73 -10.68 -7.07
CA THR A 130 -10.18 -11.07 -8.39
C THR A 130 -9.63 -12.49 -8.36
N GLY A 131 -9.39 -13.09 -9.54
CA GLY A 131 -8.71 -14.37 -9.66
C GLY A 131 -7.34 -14.36 -9.00
N SER A 132 -6.59 -13.25 -9.13
CA SER A 132 -5.29 -13.09 -8.45
C SER A 132 -5.42 -13.19 -6.92
N HIS A 133 -6.39 -12.51 -6.32
CA HIS A 133 -6.61 -12.59 -4.86
C HIS A 133 -7.02 -14.01 -4.45
N PHE A 134 -7.83 -14.68 -5.27
CA PHE A 134 -8.28 -16.04 -5.01
C PHE A 134 -7.10 -17.00 -4.94
N TYR A 135 -6.17 -16.94 -5.89
CA TYR A 135 -4.98 -17.79 -5.87
C TYR A 135 -4.00 -17.49 -4.76
N GLU A 136 -3.83 -16.21 -4.43
CA GLU A 136 -2.99 -15.81 -3.30
C GLU A 136 -3.59 -16.29 -1.97
N TRP A 137 -4.90 -16.18 -1.80
CA TRP A 137 -5.60 -16.77 -0.67
C TRP A 137 -5.47 -18.31 -0.64
N LEU A 138 -5.57 -18.99 -1.78
CA LEU A 138 -5.35 -20.45 -1.86
C LEU A 138 -3.94 -20.83 -1.42
N ASN A 139 -2.95 -20.06 -1.86
CA ASN A 139 -1.56 -20.27 -1.52
C ASN A 139 -1.33 -20.08 -0.01
N TYR A 140 -1.78 -18.97 0.58
CA TYR A 140 -1.70 -18.78 2.03
C TYR A 140 -2.47 -19.85 2.79
N THR A 141 -3.64 -20.24 2.31
CA THR A 141 -4.44 -21.33 2.91
C THR A 141 -3.63 -22.62 2.92
N LYS A 142 -3.09 -23.06 1.76
CA LYS A 142 -2.27 -24.27 1.65
C LYS A 142 -1.05 -24.27 2.57
N SER A 143 -0.42 -23.10 2.77
CA SER A 143 0.74 -22.97 3.64
C SER A 143 0.40 -22.96 5.14
N MET A 144 -0.81 -22.55 5.52
CA MET A 144 -1.17 -22.29 6.93
C MET A 144 -2.18 -23.29 7.51
N ARG A 145 -3.01 -23.92 6.68
CA ARG A 145 -4.10 -24.80 7.13
C ARG A 145 -4.62 -25.75 6.04
N GLY A 146 -5.44 -26.72 6.43
CA GLY A 146 -6.17 -27.58 5.49
C GLY A 146 -7.44 -26.95 4.89
N PHE A 147 -7.90 -27.52 3.77
CA PHE A 147 -9.14 -27.15 3.07
C PHE A 147 -10.38 -27.80 3.72
N GLY A 148 -10.66 -27.45 4.98
CA GLY A 148 -11.83 -27.92 5.72
C GLY A 148 -13.17 -27.45 5.13
N LYS A 149 -14.29 -27.79 5.79
CA LYS A 149 -15.66 -27.46 5.32
C LYS A 149 -15.82 -25.98 4.94
N ILE A 150 -15.49 -25.07 5.86
CA ILE A 150 -15.66 -23.62 5.67
C ILE A 150 -14.83 -23.05 4.51
N VAL A 151 -13.59 -23.52 4.35
CA VAL A 151 -12.70 -23.09 3.27
C VAL A 151 -13.22 -23.61 1.94
N ARG A 152 -13.71 -24.86 1.90
CA ARG A 152 -14.33 -25.43 0.71
C ARG A 152 -15.61 -24.70 0.31
N GLU A 153 -16.44 -24.31 1.28
CA GLU A 153 -17.63 -23.49 1.03
C GLU A 153 -17.28 -22.13 0.45
N ALA A 154 -16.29 -21.44 1.01
CA ALA A 154 -15.81 -20.16 0.47
C ALA A 154 -15.26 -20.29 -0.97
N GLY A 155 -14.44 -21.30 -1.22
CA GLY A 155 -13.92 -21.61 -2.55
C GLY A 155 -15.01 -21.94 -3.57
N LYS A 156 -15.98 -22.77 -3.18
CA LYS A 156 -17.17 -23.08 -3.99
C LYS A 156 -17.98 -21.83 -4.29
N SER A 157 -18.25 -21.00 -3.28
CA SER A 157 -19.01 -19.77 -3.44
C SER A 157 -18.34 -18.81 -4.43
N TRP A 158 -17.01 -18.69 -4.40
CA TRP A 158 -16.29 -17.84 -5.35
C TRP A 158 -16.36 -18.34 -6.80
N LEU A 159 -16.27 -19.66 -6.99
CA LEU A 159 -16.34 -20.29 -8.31
C LEU A 159 -17.78 -20.36 -8.83
N SER A 160 -18.79 -20.34 -7.96
CA SER A 160 -20.21 -20.38 -8.32
C SER A 160 -20.88 -19.00 -8.35
N LYS A 161 -20.12 -17.93 -8.68
CA LYS A 161 -20.68 -16.57 -8.80
C LYS A 161 -21.77 -16.52 -9.88
N SER A 162 -22.90 -15.87 -9.57
CA SER A 162 -24.05 -15.79 -10.49
C SER A 162 -23.72 -15.15 -11.84
N ASN A 163 -22.83 -14.15 -11.88
CA ASN A 163 -22.36 -13.55 -13.11
C ASN A 163 -21.25 -14.40 -13.76
N VAL A 164 -21.65 -15.30 -14.66
CA VAL A 164 -20.74 -16.21 -15.37
C VAL A 164 -19.76 -15.46 -16.28
N LYS A 165 -20.16 -14.33 -16.86
CA LYS A 165 -19.30 -13.52 -17.73
C LYS A 165 -18.13 -12.91 -16.96
N ASP A 166 -18.39 -12.39 -15.77
CA ASP A 166 -17.32 -11.88 -14.88
C ASP A 166 -16.39 -13.01 -14.44
N LEU A 167 -16.95 -14.17 -14.10
CA LEU A 167 -16.16 -15.35 -13.77
C LEU A 167 -15.28 -15.76 -14.95
N ALA A 168 -15.84 -15.90 -16.15
CA ALA A 168 -15.11 -16.23 -17.38
C ALA A 168 -13.96 -15.24 -17.64
N TYR A 169 -14.18 -13.94 -17.47
CA TYR A 169 -13.12 -12.93 -17.55
C TYR A 169 -11.99 -13.20 -16.55
N GLN A 170 -12.31 -13.48 -15.27
CA GLN A 170 -11.29 -13.79 -14.26
C GLN A 170 -10.53 -15.06 -14.60
N LEU A 171 -11.24 -16.12 -15.03
CA LEU A 171 -10.64 -17.42 -15.37
C LEU A 171 -9.73 -17.34 -16.61
N LEU A 172 -10.12 -16.51 -17.58
CA LEU A 172 -9.35 -16.26 -18.79
C LEU A 172 -8.13 -15.37 -18.54
N LYS A 173 -8.28 -14.30 -17.74
CA LYS A 173 -7.22 -13.34 -17.46
C LYS A 173 -6.13 -13.91 -16.55
N TYR A 174 -6.52 -14.75 -15.58
CA TYR A 174 -5.63 -15.23 -14.53
C TYR A 174 -5.43 -16.75 -14.57
N GLN A 175 -5.28 -17.36 -15.75
CA GLN A 175 -5.24 -18.83 -15.93
C GLN A 175 -4.38 -19.62 -14.92
N GLN A 176 -3.23 -19.04 -14.54
CA GLN A 176 -2.37 -19.55 -13.48
C GLN A 176 -1.71 -18.43 -12.67
N ARG A 177 -1.67 -18.61 -11.34
CA ARG A 177 -0.94 -17.75 -10.38
C ARG A 177 -0.57 -18.56 -9.13
N GLN A 178 0.54 -18.19 -8.48
CA GLN A 178 0.99 -18.78 -7.21
C GLN A 178 1.04 -20.32 -7.22
N GLY A 179 1.39 -20.92 -8.37
CA GLY A 179 1.45 -22.39 -8.53
C GLY A 179 0.10 -23.11 -8.60
N PHE A 180 -1.01 -22.38 -8.75
CA PHE A 180 -2.35 -22.93 -8.95
C PHE A 180 -2.90 -22.54 -10.32
N SER A 181 -3.60 -23.49 -10.96
CA SER A 181 -4.46 -23.24 -12.12
C SER A 181 -5.94 -23.27 -11.73
N HIS A 182 -6.82 -22.73 -12.58
CA HIS A 182 -8.27 -22.77 -12.32
C HIS A 182 -8.81 -24.21 -12.37
N ARG A 183 -8.17 -25.07 -13.17
CA ARG A 183 -8.44 -26.52 -13.20
C ARG A 183 -8.17 -27.16 -11.84
N ASP A 184 -7.08 -26.80 -11.19
CA ASP A 184 -6.75 -27.30 -9.84
C ASP A 184 -7.78 -26.82 -8.82
N ALA A 185 -8.17 -25.54 -8.88
CA ALA A 185 -9.18 -25.00 -7.97
C ALA A 185 -10.55 -25.68 -8.13
N LEU A 186 -11.03 -25.88 -9.36
CA LEU A 186 -12.31 -26.58 -9.61
C LEU A 186 -12.29 -28.01 -9.04
N ARG A 187 -11.17 -28.72 -9.22
CA ARG A 187 -10.98 -30.07 -8.67
C ARG A 187 -10.93 -30.07 -7.15
N LEU A 188 -10.13 -29.18 -6.57
CA LEU A 188 -9.94 -29.06 -5.12
C LEU A 188 -11.26 -28.80 -4.38
N PHE A 189 -12.13 -27.99 -4.98
CA PHE A 189 -13.40 -27.62 -4.37
C PHE A 189 -14.58 -28.50 -4.79
N HIS A 190 -14.42 -29.43 -5.74
CA HIS A 190 -15.49 -30.26 -6.28
C HIS A 190 -16.75 -29.44 -6.62
N VAL A 191 -16.55 -28.34 -7.35
CA VAL A 191 -17.63 -27.41 -7.69
C VAL A 191 -18.54 -28.05 -8.74
N LYS A 192 -19.82 -28.22 -8.42
CA LYS A 192 -20.83 -28.59 -9.41
C LYS A 192 -21.29 -27.31 -10.13
N PRO A 193 -21.43 -27.32 -11.47
CA PRO A 193 -21.90 -26.15 -12.20
C PRO A 193 -23.33 -25.80 -11.77
N PRO A 194 -23.59 -24.57 -11.29
CA PRO A 194 -24.94 -24.14 -10.91
C PRO A 194 -25.90 -23.99 -12.09
N THR A 195 -25.37 -23.66 -13.26
CA THR A 195 -26.15 -23.45 -14.51
C THR A 195 -25.44 -24.08 -15.70
N GLU A 196 -26.14 -24.20 -16.83
CA GLU A 196 -25.55 -24.71 -18.08
C GLU A 196 -24.36 -23.86 -18.55
N GLN A 197 -24.45 -22.53 -18.44
CA GLN A 197 -23.33 -21.64 -18.77
C GLN A 197 -22.09 -21.89 -17.89
N HIS A 198 -22.28 -22.21 -16.59
CA HIS A 198 -21.15 -22.63 -15.75
C HIS A 198 -20.58 -23.97 -16.20
N ASN A 199 -21.44 -24.90 -16.63
CA ASN A 199 -21.01 -26.20 -17.12
C ASN A 199 -20.13 -26.05 -18.37
N GLU A 200 -20.53 -25.23 -19.34
CA GLU A 200 -19.73 -24.91 -20.53
C GLU A 200 -18.39 -24.26 -20.17
N LEU A 201 -18.43 -23.25 -19.27
CA LEU A 201 -17.22 -22.59 -18.80
C LEU A 201 -16.26 -23.58 -18.12
N TYR A 202 -16.76 -24.43 -17.23
CA TYR A 202 -15.94 -25.40 -16.50
C TYR A 202 -15.37 -26.48 -17.43
N LYS A 203 -16.13 -26.90 -18.46
CA LYS A 203 -15.61 -27.78 -19.52
C LYS A 203 -14.42 -27.13 -20.23
N TRP A 204 -14.55 -25.88 -20.67
CA TRP A 204 -13.42 -25.16 -21.28
C TRP A 204 -12.24 -25.01 -20.30
N VAL A 205 -12.46 -24.65 -19.04
CA VAL A 205 -11.37 -24.51 -18.05
C VAL A 205 -10.61 -25.83 -17.81
N THR A 206 -11.32 -26.95 -17.86
CA THR A 206 -10.75 -28.27 -17.51
C THR A 206 -10.15 -29.01 -18.70
N GLN A 207 -10.70 -28.81 -19.90
CA GLN A 207 -10.36 -29.55 -21.12
C GLN A 207 -9.84 -28.65 -22.25
N GLY A 208 -10.09 -27.35 -22.19
CA GLY A 208 -9.91 -26.45 -23.33
C GLY A 208 -10.91 -26.75 -24.46
N TRP A 209 -10.63 -26.21 -25.64
CA TRP A 209 -11.31 -26.60 -26.88
C TRP A 209 -10.27 -27.18 -27.85
N GLU A 210 -10.48 -28.41 -28.29
CA GLU A 210 -9.68 -29.04 -29.35
C GLU A 210 -10.06 -28.42 -30.70
N THR A 211 -11.35 -28.47 -31.03
CA THR A 211 -11.96 -27.78 -32.18
C THR A 211 -12.67 -26.52 -31.70
N LEU A 212 -12.46 -25.42 -32.41
CA LEU A 212 -13.16 -24.17 -32.12
C LEU A 212 -14.63 -24.30 -32.53
N PRO A 213 -15.61 -24.00 -31.65
CA PRO A 213 -17.02 -23.96 -32.03
C PRO A 213 -17.24 -23.00 -33.22
N GLN A 214 -18.07 -23.41 -34.19
CA GLN A 214 -18.32 -22.59 -35.39
C GLN A 214 -18.98 -21.24 -35.06
N GLN A 215 -19.79 -21.22 -34.00
CA GLN A 215 -20.45 -20.02 -33.48
C GLN A 215 -20.06 -19.82 -32.02
N ILE A 216 -20.16 -18.57 -31.55
CA ILE A 216 -19.96 -18.24 -30.14
C ILE A 216 -21.06 -18.94 -29.33
N PRO A 217 -20.73 -19.85 -28.39
CA PRO A 217 -21.74 -20.66 -27.70
C PRO A 217 -22.69 -19.82 -26.84
N SER A 218 -22.17 -18.78 -26.19
CA SER A 218 -22.92 -17.87 -25.32
C SER A 218 -22.17 -16.56 -25.09
N ASP A 219 -22.90 -15.51 -24.70
CA ASP A 219 -22.32 -14.19 -24.42
C ASP A 219 -21.25 -14.20 -23.32
N SER A 220 -21.37 -15.12 -22.35
CA SER A 220 -20.41 -15.28 -21.25
C SER A 220 -19.09 -15.92 -21.72
N LEU A 221 -19.12 -16.68 -22.82
CA LEU A 221 -17.95 -17.33 -23.42
C LEU A 221 -17.40 -16.60 -24.64
N ALA A 222 -18.03 -15.50 -25.09
CA ALA A 222 -17.62 -14.75 -26.26
C ALA A 222 -16.13 -14.34 -26.24
N GLN A 223 -15.64 -13.85 -25.10
CA GLN A 223 -14.24 -13.44 -24.96
C GLN A 223 -13.27 -14.64 -25.00
N ILE A 224 -13.67 -15.77 -24.40
CA ILE A 224 -12.93 -17.03 -24.47
C ILE A 224 -12.86 -17.52 -25.91
N TRP A 225 -13.95 -17.41 -26.65
CA TRP A 225 -13.99 -17.78 -28.06
C TRP A 225 -13.02 -16.98 -28.90
N TRP A 226 -12.97 -15.65 -28.73
CA TRP A 226 -12.01 -14.81 -29.41
C TRP A 226 -10.55 -15.11 -29.02
N TYR A 227 -10.29 -15.47 -27.77
CA TYR A 227 -8.98 -15.91 -27.33
C TYR A 227 -8.56 -17.24 -27.99
N GLU A 228 -9.45 -18.24 -28.01
CA GLU A 228 -9.20 -19.53 -28.66
C GLU A 228 -9.10 -19.42 -30.19
N TRP A 229 -9.83 -18.48 -30.79
CA TRP A 229 -9.71 -18.14 -32.21
C TRP A 229 -8.36 -17.49 -32.51
N LEU A 230 -7.90 -16.54 -31.68
CA LEU A 230 -6.61 -15.88 -31.84
C LEU A 230 -5.44 -16.88 -31.73
N LYS A 231 -5.51 -17.83 -30.80
CA LYS A 231 -4.51 -18.93 -30.70
C LYS A 231 -4.32 -19.69 -32.01
N ARG A 232 -5.38 -19.78 -32.84
CA ARG A 232 -5.39 -20.49 -34.12
C ARG A 232 -5.14 -19.57 -35.32
N ASN A 233 -5.26 -18.25 -35.15
CA ASN A 233 -5.04 -17.24 -36.18
C ASN A 233 -4.14 -16.11 -35.63
N PRO A 234 -2.87 -16.38 -35.24
CA PRO A 234 -2.02 -15.39 -34.58
C PRO A 234 -1.79 -14.11 -35.39
N GLU A 235 -1.92 -14.16 -36.71
CA GLU A 235 -1.79 -13.01 -37.61
C GLU A 235 -2.97 -12.03 -37.55
N LYS A 236 -4.13 -12.46 -37.01
CA LYS A 236 -5.36 -11.64 -36.95
C LYS A 236 -5.58 -10.99 -35.58
N THR A 237 -4.50 -10.64 -34.89
CA THR A 237 -4.51 -10.03 -33.55
C THR A 237 -5.41 -8.79 -33.44
N HIS A 238 -5.38 -7.89 -34.43
CA HIS A 238 -6.17 -6.65 -34.38
C HIS A 238 -7.67 -6.91 -34.34
N GLU A 239 -8.13 -7.89 -35.13
CA GLU A 239 -9.53 -8.28 -35.18
C GLU A 239 -9.97 -8.89 -33.84
N ALA A 240 -9.17 -9.81 -33.30
CA ALA A 240 -9.45 -10.45 -32.02
C ALA A 240 -9.50 -9.44 -30.86
N ILE A 241 -8.61 -8.45 -30.83
CA ILE A 241 -8.64 -7.39 -29.81
C ILE A 241 -9.92 -6.57 -29.93
N LYS A 242 -10.27 -6.10 -31.14
CA LYS A 242 -11.44 -5.22 -31.35
C LYS A 242 -12.76 -5.93 -31.06
N LYS A 243 -12.95 -7.12 -31.65
CA LYS A 243 -14.22 -7.85 -31.54
C LYS A 243 -14.35 -8.61 -30.22
N GLY A 244 -13.24 -9.19 -29.75
CA GLY A 244 -13.21 -9.97 -28.51
C GLY A 244 -12.98 -9.15 -27.25
N ARG A 245 -12.60 -7.87 -27.37
CA ARG A 245 -12.20 -7.01 -26.23
C ARG A 245 -11.12 -7.69 -25.38
N LEU A 246 -10.17 -8.37 -26.02
CA LEU A 246 -9.09 -9.08 -25.33
C LEU A 246 -8.15 -8.10 -24.64
N THR A 247 -7.67 -8.44 -23.44
CA THR A 247 -6.64 -7.65 -22.75
C THR A 247 -5.24 -8.06 -23.19
N HIS A 248 -4.23 -7.27 -22.82
CA HIS A 248 -2.83 -7.57 -23.15
C HIS A 248 -2.37 -8.90 -22.52
N GLU A 249 -2.86 -9.26 -21.32
CA GLU A 249 -2.56 -10.56 -20.71
C GLU A 249 -3.11 -11.75 -21.50
N MET A 250 -4.15 -11.53 -22.32
CA MET A 250 -4.80 -12.56 -23.14
C MET A 250 -4.20 -12.61 -24.54
N ALA A 251 -4.03 -11.45 -25.19
CA ALA A 251 -3.63 -11.37 -26.59
C ALA A 251 -2.11 -11.52 -26.79
N ALA A 252 -1.29 -10.89 -25.94
CA ALA A 252 0.16 -10.85 -26.13
C ALA A 252 0.86 -12.22 -26.13
N PRO A 253 0.44 -13.22 -25.33
CA PRO A 253 1.09 -14.54 -25.33
C PRO A 253 0.80 -15.40 -26.57
N VAL A 254 -0.26 -15.11 -27.33
CA VAL A 254 -0.78 -16.01 -28.38
C VAL A 254 -0.91 -15.36 -29.75
N GLY A 255 -1.01 -14.03 -29.81
CA GLY A 255 -1.12 -13.27 -31.05
C GLY A 255 0.23 -12.69 -31.49
N LYS A 256 0.34 -12.40 -32.79
CA LYS A 256 1.43 -11.59 -33.34
C LYS A 256 1.22 -10.14 -32.93
N MET A 257 2.09 -9.63 -32.07
CA MET A 257 1.99 -8.28 -31.51
C MET A 257 2.81 -7.28 -32.32
N ASP A 258 2.15 -6.21 -32.76
CA ASP A 258 2.78 -5.04 -33.39
C ASP A 258 2.33 -3.74 -32.68
N LYS A 259 2.84 -2.60 -33.13
CA LYS A 259 2.49 -1.28 -32.57
C LYS A 259 0.98 -1.02 -32.63
N THR A 260 0.32 -1.41 -33.71
CA THR A 260 -1.13 -1.24 -33.89
C THR A 260 -1.94 -2.08 -32.90
N ALA A 261 -1.52 -3.32 -32.62
CA ALA A 261 -2.15 -4.16 -31.60
C ALA A 261 -2.01 -3.53 -30.21
N TRP A 262 -0.83 -3.01 -29.87
CA TRP A 262 -0.63 -2.30 -28.61
C TRP A 262 -1.42 -0.99 -28.51
N GLN A 263 -1.58 -0.26 -29.62
CA GLN A 263 -2.47 0.91 -29.68
C GLN A 263 -3.92 0.52 -29.37
N LEU A 264 -4.43 -0.57 -29.95
CA LEU A 264 -5.79 -1.06 -29.69
C LEU A 264 -5.97 -1.47 -28.23
N LEU A 265 -5.00 -2.18 -27.66
CA LEU A 265 -5.01 -2.55 -26.24
C LEU A 265 -4.98 -1.32 -25.33
N PHE A 266 -4.16 -0.31 -25.67
CA PHE A 266 -4.05 0.94 -24.93
C PHE A 266 -5.38 1.72 -24.87
N ASN A 267 -6.14 1.72 -25.97
CA ASN A 267 -7.42 2.43 -26.07
C ASN A 267 -8.49 1.95 -25.09
N GLU A 268 -8.39 0.71 -24.58
CA GLU A 268 -9.33 0.12 -23.61
C GLU A 268 -8.64 -0.29 -22.30
N MET A 269 -7.35 0.07 -22.13
CA MET A 269 -6.55 -0.38 -21.01
C MET A 269 -7.05 0.21 -19.67
N PRO A 270 -7.34 -0.64 -18.66
CA PRO A 270 -7.70 -0.16 -17.32
C PRO A 270 -6.53 0.56 -16.63
N ILE A 271 -6.83 1.50 -15.73
CA ILE A 271 -5.85 2.36 -15.06
C ILE A 271 -4.69 1.60 -14.39
N GLY A 272 -4.96 0.53 -13.63
CA GLY A 272 -3.91 -0.27 -12.98
C GLY A 272 -3.06 -1.09 -13.97
N ALA A 273 -3.56 -1.39 -15.17
CA ALA A 273 -2.73 -1.95 -16.24
C ALA A 273 -1.93 -0.85 -16.95
N MET A 274 -2.51 0.34 -17.12
CA MET A 274 -1.86 1.50 -17.73
C MET A 274 -0.62 1.92 -16.92
N LEU A 275 -0.76 2.14 -15.61
CA LEU A 275 0.34 2.52 -14.70
C LEU A 275 1.53 1.56 -14.79
N ARG A 276 1.26 0.25 -14.89
CA ARG A 276 2.29 -0.79 -14.98
C ARG A 276 2.96 -0.90 -16.36
N ASN A 277 2.33 -0.36 -17.41
CA ASN A 277 2.78 -0.53 -18.79
C ASN A 277 3.27 0.76 -19.46
N LEU A 278 3.28 1.92 -18.79
CA LEU A 278 3.73 3.19 -19.38
C LEU A 278 5.11 3.10 -20.04
N GLY A 279 6.09 2.47 -19.37
CA GLY A 279 7.43 2.26 -19.93
C GLY A 279 7.43 1.37 -21.18
N SER A 280 6.71 0.24 -21.13
CA SER A 280 6.58 -0.66 -22.29
C SER A 280 5.87 0.00 -23.46
N LEU A 281 4.81 0.77 -23.22
CA LEU A 281 4.08 1.49 -24.27
C LEU A 281 4.93 2.61 -24.89
N THR A 282 5.84 3.21 -24.12
CA THR A 282 6.79 4.21 -24.61
C THR A 282 7.85 3.56 -25.50
N GLU A 283 8.46 2.47 -25.04
CA GLU A 283 9.43 1.69 -25.82
C GLU A 283 8.85 1.18 -27.16
N LEU A 284 7.58 0.73 -27.14
CA LEU A 284 6.87 0.27 -28.34
C LEU A 284 6.41 1.42 -29.27
N GLY A 285 6.70 2.67 -28.91
CA GLY A 285 6.35 3.87 -29.67
C GLY A 285 4.85 4.19 -29.70
N VAL A 286 4.04 3.57 -28.84
CA VAL A 286 2.62 3.94 -28.66
C VAL A 286 2.54 5.28 -27.93
N LEU A 287 3.37 5.48 -26.91
CA LEU A 287 3.49 6.74 -26.19
C LEU A 287 4.76 7.47 -26.64
N THR A 288 4.58 8.56 -27.39
CA THR A 288 5.66 9.44 -27.85
C THR A 288 5.30 10.89 -27.53
N ALA A 289 6.31 11.77 -27.50
CA ALA A 289 6.12 13.18 -27.14
C ALA A 289 5.22 13.95 -28.12
N ASP A 290 5.20 13.54 -29.39
CA ASP A 290 4.41 14.13 -30.47
C ASP A 290 3.00 13.53 -30.63
N ASN A 291 2.72 12.40 -29.97
CA ASN A 291 1.40 11.76 -30.03
C ASN A 291 0.43 12.34 -29.01
N ARG A 292 -0.10 13.52 -29.34
CA ARG A 292 -0.97 14.32 -28.45
C ARG A 292 -2.22 13.56 -27.99
N ASP A 293 -2.86 12.77 -28.85
CA ASP A 293 -4.11 12.10 -28.53
C ASP A 293 -3.91 10.98 -27.51
N ASN A 294 -2.83 10.20 -27.66
CA ASN A 294 -2.48 9.19 -26.67
C ASN A 294 -2.11 9.83 -25.33
N LEU A 295 -1.35 10.92 -25.32
CA LEU A 295 -1.01 11.63 -24.08
C LEU A 295 -2.25 12.22 -23.39
N LYS A 296 -3.21 12.77 -24.16
CA LYS A 296 -4.51 13.22 -23.62
C LYS A 296 -5.28 12.07 -22.99
N ARG A 297 -5.28 10.89 -23.61
CA ARG A 297 -5.91 9.70 -23.03
C ARG A 297 -5.25 9.25 -21.73
N VAL A 298 -3.92 9.25 -21.66
CA VAL A 298 -3.19 8.94 -20.41
C VAL A 298 -3.64 9.91 -19.31
N ALA A 299 -3.65 11.22 -19.61
CA ALA A 299 -4.11 12.23 -18.67
C ALA A 299 -5.56 12.04 -18.24
N SER A 300 -6.49 11.79 -19.18
CA SER A 300 -7.91 11.64 -18.86
C SER A 300 -8.22 10.40 -18.02
N VAL A 301 -7.40 9.35 -18.13
CA VAL A 301 -7.55 8.13 -17.34
C VAL A 301 -6.91 8.26 -15.97
N ILE A 302 -5.68 8.79 -15.90
CA ILE A 302 -4.84 8.80 -14.70
C ILE A 302 -5.12 10.02 -13.80
N ASN A 303 -5.40 11.20 -14.37
CA ASN A 303 -5.71 12.43 -13.60
C ASN A 303 -7.21 12.57 -13.33
N ASN A 304 -7.85 11.49 -12.92
CA ASN A 304 -9.26 11.45 -12.57
C ASN A 304 -9.44 10.76 -11.22
N ALA A 305 -9.82 11.54 -10.20
CA ALA A 305 -10.00 11.06 -8.83
C ALA A 305 -11.04 9.93 -8.72
N GLU A 306 -12.13 9.98 -9.50
CA GLU A 306 -13.14 8.93 -9.52
C GLU A 306 -12.57 7.62 -10.09
N HIS A 307 -11.77 7.69 -11.15
CA HIS A 307 -11.08 6.52 -11.72
C HIS A 307 -10.04 5.93 -10.76
N LEU A 308 -9.24 6.78 -10.11
CA LEU A 308 -8.28 6.34 -9.08
C LEU A 308 -9.00 5.60 -7.96
N ARG A 309 -10.09 6.17 -7.43
CA ARG A 309 -10.91 5.57 -6.36
C ARG A 309 -11.59 4.27 -6.80
N LYS A 310 -12.29 4.25 -7.93
CA LYS A 310 -12.95 3.04 -8.46
C LYS A 310 -11.95 1.92 -8.75
N GLY A 311 -10.78 2.29 -9.27
CA GLY A 311 -9.66 1.39 -9.52
C GLY A 311 -8.95 0.91 -8.25
N ARG A 312 -9.24 1.52 -7.09
CA ARG A 312 -8.51 1.35 -5.81
C ARG A 312 -7.01 1.52 -6.00
N ILE A 313 -6.64 2.53 -6.76
CA ILE A 313 -5.23 2.87 -7.01
C ILE A 313 -4.69 3.57 -5.77
N HIS A 314 -3.72 2.94 -5.14
CA HIS A 314 -3.05 3.50 -3.97
C HIS A 314 -2.04 4.58 -4.41
N PRO A 315 -1.79 5.65 -3.64
CA PRO A 315 -0.75 6.63 -3.94
C PRO A 315 0.62 6.00 -4.19
N ILE A 316 0.96 4.96 -3.43
CA ILE A 316 2.19 4.19 -3.61
C ILE A 316 2.28 3.50 -4.98
N ASP A 317 1.16 3.06 -5.58
CA ASP A 317 1.17 2.50 -6.94
C ASP A 317 1.55 3.57 -7.97
N VAL A 318 1.04 4.79 -7.79
CA VAL A 318 1.36 5.95 -8.65
C VAL A 318 2.81 6.38 -8.43
N LEU A 319 3.26 6.47 -7.18
CA LEU A 319 4.63 6.81 -6.83
C LEU A 319 5.64 5.79 -7.39
N LYS A 320 5.33 4.49 -7.29
CA LYS A 320 6.10 3.42 -7.92
C LYS A 320 6.13 3.57 -9.43
N ALA A 321 4.99 3.87 -10.06
CA ALA A 321 4.92 4.10 -11.50
C ALA A 321 5.76 5.33 -11.92
N LEU A 322 5.69 6.43 -11.17
CA LEU A 322 6.48 7.65 -11.37
C LEU A 322 7.98 7.35 -11.33
N LYS A 323 8.47 6.76 -10.22
CA LYS A 323 9.88 6.43 -10.04
C LYS A 323 10.38 5.44 -11.09
N THR A 324 9.59 4.40 -11.37
CA THR A 324 9.94 3.41 -12.41
C THR A 324 10.00 4.08 -13.78
N TYR A 325 9.00 4.89 -14.15
CA TYR A 325 8.91 5.53 -15.45
C TYR A 325 10.06 6.52 -15.69
N GLN A 326 10.38 7.37 -14.69
CA GLN A 326 11.49 8.32 -14.73
C GLN A 326 12.85 7.63 -14.87
N SER A 327 13.00 6.40 -14.37
CA SER A 327 14.27 5.66 -14.46
C SER A 327 14.68 5.30 -15.89
N GLY A 328 13.77 5.37 -16.87
CA GLY A 328 14.04 5.02 -18.27
C GLY A 328 14.40 3.54 -18.50
N GLY A 329 14.01 2.67 -17.58
CA GLY A 329 14.32 1.23 -17.63
C GLY A 329 15.49 0.80 -16.72
N LYS A 330 16.12 1.72 -15.98
CA LYS A 330 17.16 1.38 -14.98
C LYS A 330 16.59 0.66 -13.76
N LEU A 331 15.32 0.92 -13.43
CA LEU A 331 14.61 0.28 -12.33
C LEU A 331 13.55 -0.69 -12.87
N GLY A 332 13.42 -1.84 -12.24
CA GLY A 332 12.41 -2.85 -12.55
C GLY A 332 13.02 -4.19 -13.00
N LYS A 333 12.14 -5.18 -13.20
CA LYS A 333 12.55 -6.54 -13.58
C LYS A 333 12.75 -6.71 -15.09
N SER A 334 12.25 -5.75 -15.87
CA SER A 334 12.26 -5.80 -17.32
C SER A 334 13.56 -5.23 -17.87
N GLN A 335 14.18 -5.89 -18.84
CA GLN A 335 15.36 -5.39 -19.57
C GLN A 335 15.01 -4.30 -20.61
N LYS A 336 13.83 -3.71 -20.49
CA LYS A 336 13.28 -2.76 -21.45
C LYS A 336 13.81 -1.38 -21.14
N THR A 337 14.11 -0.61 -22.18
CA THR A 337 14.64 0.75 -22.03
C THR A 337 13.79 1.73 -22.81
N TRP A 338 13.58 2.93 -22.25
CA TRP A 338 12.81 3.97 -22.91
C TRP A 338 13.32 5.34 -22.48
N GLN A 339 13.05 6.34 -23.32
CA GLN A 339 13.24 7.74 -22.94
C GLN A 339 11.95 8.23 -22.26
N PRO A 340 12.00 8.66 -20.99
CA PRO A 340 10.81 9.17 -20.31
C PRO A 340 10.25 10.39 -21.05
N VAL A 341 8.95 10.38 -21.33
CA VAL A 341 8.25 11.53 -21.91
C VAL A 341 7.89 12.51 -20.78
N PRO A 342 8.34 13.78 -20.81
CA PRO A 342 8.10 14.73 -19.72
C PRO A 342 6.63 14.88 -19.36
N ARG A 343 5.74 14.93 -20.37
CA ARG A 343 4.31 15.04 -20.14
C ARG A 343 3.71 13.88 -19.33
N ILE A 344 4.25 12.67 -19.46
CA ILE A 344 3.78 11.50 -18.68
C ILE A 344 4.25 11.63 -17.23
N VAL A 345 5.44 12.18 -17.00
CA VAL A 345 5.93 12.49 -15.65
C VAL A 345 5.01 13.51 -14.97
N ASP A 346 4.65 14.60 -15.65
CA ASP A 346 3.71 15.60 -15.11
C ASP A 346 2.34 14.99 -14.78
N ILE A 347 1.84 14.09 -15.63
CA ILE A 347 0.59 13.38 -15.40
C ILE A 347 0.69 12.52 -14.13
N LEU A 348 1.78 11.78 -13.95
CA LEU A 348 1.97 10.93 -12.76
C LEU A 348 2.12 11.74 -11.46
N GLU A 349 2.82 12.87 -11.50
CA GLU A 349 2.93 13.83 -10.39
C GLU A 349 1.55 14.36 -9.98
N GLN A 350 0.73 14.79 -10.95
CA GLN A 350 -0.63 15.25 -10.69
C GLN A 350 -1.54 14.13 -10.16
N ALA A 351 -1.44 12.92 -10.71
CA ALA A 351 -2.22 11.79 -10.22
C ALA A 351 -1.84 11.36 -8.81
N LEU A 352 -0.57 11.50 -8.43
CA LEU A 352 -0.13 11.24 -7.08
C LEU A 352 -0.79 12.22 -6.10
N GLU A 353 -0.84 13.51 -6.45
CA GLU A 353 -1.59 14.50 -5.67
C GLU A 353 -3.07 14.14 -5.54
N LEU A 354 -3.73 13.79 -6.65
CA LEU A 354 -5.16 13.41 -6.69
C LEU A 354 -5.47 12.08 -5.99
N SER A 355 -4.44 11.25 -5.72
CA SER A 355 -4.63 9.94 -5.07
C SER A 355 -4.76 10.04 -3.55
N PHE A 356 -4.40 11.19 -2.95
CA PHE A 356 -4.58 11.46 -1.53
C PHE A 356 -5.95 12.07 -1.24
N ASP A 357 -6.55 11.69 -0.10
CA ASP A 357 -7.76 12.33 0.43
C ASP A 357 -7.32 13.47 1.36
N THR A 358 -7.73 14.70 1.03
CA THR A 358 -7.38 15.94 1.75
C THR A 358 -8.62 16.80 1.93
N LEU A 359 -8.58 17.68 2.92
CA LEU A 359 -9.57 18.72 3.19
C LEU A 359 -9.07 20.07 2.66
N GLU A 360 -9.98 21.03 2.57
CA GLU A 360 -9.65 22.44 2.40
C GLU A 360 -8.66 22.90 3.51
N PRO A 361 -7.79 23.89 3.22
CA PRO A 361 -6.78 24.34 4.15
C PRO A 361 -7.36 24.69 5.53
N THR A 362 -6.76 24.17 6.59
CA THR A 362 -7.28 24.36 7.96
C THR A 362 -6.85 25.68 8.59
N GLY A 363 -5.88 26.37 7.98
CA GLY A 363 -5.27 27.60 8.50
C GLY A 363 -4.33 27.38 9.70
N LYS A 364 -4.17 26.14 10.16
CA LYS A 364 -3.26 25.77 11.26
C LYS A 364 -1.81 25.76 10.81
N VAL A 365 -0.88 25.90 11.76
CA VAL A 365 0.57 25.84 11.51
C VAL A 365 1.07 24.41 11.70
N PHE A 366 1.42 23.76 10.61
CA PHE A 366 1.94 22.38 10.60
C PHE A 366 3.46 22.35 10.66
N LEU A 367 4.02 21.48 11.50
CA LEU A 367 5.44 21.14 11.47
C LEU A 367 5.59 19.67 11.11
N HIS A 368 6.05 19.39 9.90
CA HIS A 368 6.36 18.05 9.44
C HIS A 368 7.83 17.72 9.74
N ALA A 369 8.04 16.74 10.61
CA ALA A 369 9.34 16.19 10.95
C ALA A 369 9.51 14.85 10.20
N VAL A 370 10.28 14.88 9.12
CA VAL A 370 10.58 13.71 8.29
C VAL A 370 11.82 13.00 8.84
N ASP A 371 11.69 11.72 9.18
CA ASP A 371 12.82 10.94 9.64
C ASP A 371 13.77 10.63 8.47
N VAL A 372 15.00 11.11 8.57
CA VAL A 372 16.07 10.91 7.61
C VAL A 372 17.22 10.11 8.24
N SER A 373 16.95 9.35 9.30
CA SER A 373 17.94 8.48 9.91
C SER A 373 18.40 7.34 8.98
N GLY A 374 19.45 6.63 9.38
CA GLY A 374 19.96 5.47 8.63
C GLY A 374 18.91 4.38 8.41
N SER A 375 18.03 4.08 9.38
CA SER A 375 17.01 3.04 9.25
C SER A 375 16.01 3.36 8.13
N MET A 376 15.66 4.64 7.97
CA MET A 376 14.76 5.13 6.93
C MET A 376 15.30 4.98 5.50
N SER A 377 16.63 4.84 5.35
CA SER A 377 17.29 4.57 4.06
C SER A 377 17.39 3.07 3.73
N TYR A 378 17.43 2.22 4.75
CA TYR A 378 17.66 0.78 4.60
C TYR A 378 16.36 -0.02 4.46
N TYR A 379 15.29 0.40 5.16
CA TYR A 379 13.97 -0.20 5.00
C TYR A 379 13.39 0.20 3.64
N SER A 380 13.63 -0.67 2.66
CA SER A 380 12.88 -0.67 1.40
C SER A 380 11.68 -1.58 1.55
N VAL A 381 10.50 -1.12 1.12
CA VAL A 381 9.45 -2.07 0.76
C VAL A 381 9.97 -2.74 -0.52
N SER A 382 10.66 -3.86 -0.37
CA SER A 382 11.49 -4.52 -1.39
C SER A 382 10.71 -4.87 -2.67
N SER A 383 9.39 -5.01 -2.57
CA SER A 383 8.47 -5.20 -3.70
C SER A 383 8.13 -3.92 -4.48
N ILE A 384 8.51 -2.74 -3.98
CA ILE A 384 8.10 -1.41 -4.48
C ILE A 384 9.31 -0.57 -4.90
N GLY A 385 10.50 -0.81 -4.35
CA GLY A 385 11.71 -0.06 -4.71
C GLY A 385 11.70 1.37 -4.18
N LEU A 386 10.96 1.60 -3.08
CA LEU A 386 10.88 2.88 -2.36
C LEU A 386 11.38 2.69 -0.93
N THR A 387 12.13 3.68 -0.43
CA THR A 387 12.58 3.73 0.97
C THR A 387 11.53 4.39 1.85
N CYS A 388 11.53 4.05 3.15
CA CYS A 388 10.65 4.74 4.12
C CYS A 388 10.88 6.26 4.13
N CYS A 389 12.11 6.72 3.89
CA CYS A 389 12.43 8.15 3.76
C CYS A 389 11.71 8.81 2.56
N GLU A 390 11.74 8.18 1.39
CA GLU A 390 11.05 8.68 0.19
C GLU A 390 9.53 8.76 0.41
N ILE A 391 8.97 7.74 1.08
CA ILE A 391 7.55 7.69 1.42
C ILE A 391 7.20 8.79 2.43
N ALA A 392 8.01 8.95 3.49
CA ALA A 392 7.82 9.99 4.49
C ALA A 392 7.79 11.39 3.88
N ALA A 393 8.75 11.69 2.98
CA ALA A 393 8.81 12.95 2.26
C ALA A 393 7.59 13.16 1.35
N THR A 394 7.15 12.10 0.65
CA THR A 394 5.96 12.15 -0.21
C THR A 394 4.70 12.46 0.59
N MET A 395 4.46 11.75 1.70
CA MET A 395 3.27 11.92 2.53
C MET A 395 3.26 13.30 3.22
N ALA A 396 4.43 13.76 3.68
CA ALA A 396 4.58 15.10 4.23
C ALA A 396 4.25 16.18 3.18
N LEU A 397 4.80 16.06 1.97
CA LEU A 397 4.51 16.99 0.88
C LEU A 397 3.03 16.94 0.47
N ALA A 398 2.42 15.76 0.42
CA ALA A 398 0.99 15.61 0.08
C ALA A 398 0.09 16.36 1.07
N THR A 399 0.40 16.29 2.36
CA THR A 399 -0.34 17.02 3.40
C THR A 399 -0.12 18.53 3.26
N VAL A 400 1.13 18.95 3.01
CA VAL A 400 1.51 20.34 2.86
C VAL A 400 0.94 21.01 1.61
N LYS A 401 0.73 20.27 0.52
CA LYS A 401 0.09 20.82 -0.69
C LYS A 401 -1.35 21.28 -0.44
N ALA A 402 -2.04 20.69 0.54
CA ALA A 402 -3.38 21.08 0.97
C ALA A 402 -3.40 22.17 2.05
N GLU A 403 -2.24 22.62 2.55
CA GLU A 403 -2.14 23.59 3.65
C GLU A 403 -1.38 24.86 3.26
N GLU A 404 -1.66 25.95 3.96
CA GLU A 404 -1.00 27.24 3.72
C GLU A 404 0.23 27.44 4.60
N ASN A 405 0.11 27.10 5.89
CA ASN A 405 1.12 27.40 6.91
C ASN A 405 1.83 26.12 7.33
N TYR A 406 3.08 25.95 6.88
CA TYR A 406 3.83 24.73 7.15
C TYR A 406 5.34 24.95 7.28
N VAL A 407 6.00 23.99 7.92
CA VAL A 407 7.44 23.79 7.90
C VAL A 407 7.72 22.29 7.69
N ILE A 408 8.53 21.93 6.69
CA ILE A 408 9.03 20.55 6.52
C ILE A 408 10.52 20.55 6.86
N ARG A 409 10.91 19.70 7.81
CA ARG A 409 12.31 19.54 8.24
C ARG A 409 12.64 18.08 8.48
N GLY A 410 13.92 17.75 8.39
CA GLY A 410 14.45 16.41 8.56
C GLY A 410 14.97 16.23 9.98
N PHE A 411 14.71 15.07 10.57
CA PHE A 411 15.29 14.71 11.86
C PHE A 411 16.07 13.40 11.79
N ALA A 412 17.16 13.37 12.55
CA ALA A 412 17.97 12.19 12.88
C ALA A 412 18.55 12.44 14.29
N THR A 413 19.87 12.57 14.45
CA THR A 413 20.49 13.11 15.68
C THR A 413 20.44 14.64 15.75
N GLU A 414 20.04 15.30 14.66
CA GLU A 414 19.89 16.75 14.56
C GLU A 414 18.61 17.10 13.78
N PHE A 415 18.16 18.36 13.90
CA PHE A 415 16.99 18.87 13.17
C PHE A 415 17.36 19.87 12.08
N ARG A 416 17.29 19.46 10.81
CA ARG A 416 17.82 20.20 9.67
C ARG A 416 16.72 20.61 8.69
N ASP A 417 16.99 21.67 7.93
CA ASP A 417 16.10 22.11 6.87
C ASP A 417 16.33 21.27 5.60
N LEU A 418 15.30 20.56 5.15
CA LEU A 418 15.38 19.75 3.92
C LEU A 418 15.24 20.58 2.65
N LYS A 419 14.90 21.87 2.77
CA LYS A 419 14.59 22.77 1.66
C LYS A 419 13.45 22.27 0.78
N ILE A 420 12.51 21.53 1.38
CA ILE A 420 11.29 21.05 0.73
C ILE A 420 10.22 22.14 0.86
N THR A 421 9.57 22.47 -0.25
CA THR A 421 8.50 23.46 -0.32
C THR A 421 7.28 22.88 -1.02
N LYS A 422 6.09 23.48 -0.83
CA LYS A 422 4.85 23.03 -1.48
C LYS A 422 4.90 23.07 -3.02
N LYS A 423 5.82 23.86 -3.58
CA LYS A 423 6.05 24.00 -5.02
C LYS A 423 6.90 22.87 -5.61
N ASP A 424 7.57 22.09 -4.77
CA ASP A 424 8.35 20.96 -5.26
C ASP A 424 7.44 19.88 -5.87
N SER A 425 8.00 19.15 -6.82
CA SER A 425 7.42 17.88 -7.28
C SER A 425 7.65 16.80 -6.20
N PHE A 426 6.88 15.71 -6.26
CA PHE A 426 7.12 14.58 -5.36
C PHE A 426 8.49 13.95 -5.60
N SER A 427 8.94 13.87 -6.86
CA SER A 427 10.30 13.43 -7.18
C SER A 427 11.38 14.32 -6.55
N ASP A 428 11.21 15.64 -6.59
CA ASP A 428 12.16 16.57 -5.95
C ASP A 428 12.19 16.40 -4.43
N ALA A 429 11.02 16.30 -3.80
CA ALA A 429 10.93 16.10 -2.35
C ALA A 429 11.57 14.78 -1.89
N MET A 430 11.34 13.69 -2.63
CA MET A 430 12.00 12.40 -2.39
C MET A 430 13.52 12.54 -2.46
N ALA A 431 14.04 13.14 -3.54
CA ALA A 431 15.48 13.30 -3.73
C ALA A 431 16.12 14.19 -2.65
N LYS A 432 15.46 15.29 -2.27
CA LYS A 432 15.92 16.20 -1.21
C LYS A 432 16.01 15.51 0.15
N ALA A 433 15.05 14.65 0.48
CA ALA A 433 15.07 13.88 1.71
C ALA A 433 16.13 12.76 1.67
N SER A 434 16.15 11.96 0.60
CA SER A 434 17.04 10.80 0.48
C SER A 434 18.53 11.16 0.42
N ASN A 435 18.86 12.33 -0.13
CA ASN A 435 20.24 12.83 -0.18
C ASN A 435 20.76 13.36 1.16
N GLN A 436 19.90 13.38 2.19
CA GLN A 436 20.21 13.90 3.51
C GLN A 436 20.02 12.82 4.59
N ASN A 437 20.18 11.53 4.25
CA ASN A 437 20.16 10.48 5.25
C ASN A 437 21.44 10.45 6.10
N PHE A 438 21.32 10.46 7.44
CA PHE A 438 22.48 10.39 8.34
C PHE A 438 22.09 9.95 9.76
N GLY A 439 23.09 9.53 10.54
CA GLY A 439 23.01 9.44 12.00
C GLY A 439 22.03 8.39 12.58
N GLY A 440 21.93 8.41 13.91
CA GLY A 440 20.88 7.71 14.66
C GLY A 440 19.57 8.51 14.71
N THR A 441 18.59 8.00 15.44
CA THR A 441 17.23 8.55 15.45
C THR A 441 16.92 9.16 16.81
N ASP A 442 16.64 10.47 16.84
CA ASP A 442 16.15 11.18 18.02
C ASP A 442 15.00 12.11 17.63
N ALA A 443 13.76 11.69 17.89
CA ALA A 443 12.59 12.53 17.60
C ALA A 443 12.45 13.75 18.54
N SER A 444 13.15 13.76 19.68
CA SER A 444 13.07 14.88 20.65
C SER A 444 13.66 16.19 20.10
N VAL A 445 14.61 16.10 19.16
CA VAL A 445 15.29 17.26 18.55
C VAL A 445 14.35 18.23 17.85
N ALA A 446 13.23 17.74 17.30
CA ALA A 446 12.23 18.59 16.64
C ALA A 446 11.52 19.51 17.66
N TYR A 447 11.14 18.97 18.82
CA TYR A 447 10.57 19.75 19.91
C TYR A 447 11.59 20.70 20.53
N GLU A 448 12.83 20.23 20.74
CA GLU A 448 13.89 21.09 21.27
C GLU A 448 14.18 22.27 20.35
N TRP A 449 14.22 22.05 19.04
CA TRP A 449 14.34 23.12 18.05
C TRP A 449 13.18 24.10 18.15
N ALA A 450 11.94 23.60 18.21
CA ALA A 450 10.74 24.44 18.31
C ALA A 450 10.74 25.28 19.60
N ILE A 451 11.21 24.72 20.73
CA ILE A 451 11.41 25.46 21.99
C ILE A 451 12.45 26.56 21.81
N ARG A 452 13.63 26.25 21.24
CA ARG A 452 14.72 27.21 21.05
C ARG A 452 14.31 28.37 20.14
N GLN A 453 13.57 28.08 19.08
CA GLN A 453 13.07 29.10 18.13
C GLN A 453 11.79 29.79 18.62
N LYS A 454 11.17 29.33 19.72
CA LYS A 454 9.82 29.73 20.13
C LYS A 454 8.80 29.59 19.00
N PHE A 455 9.00 28.58 18.14
CA PHE A 455 8.16 28.33 16.98
C PHE A 455 6.80 27.81 17.45
N LYS A 456 5.72 28.51 17.11
CA LYS A 456 4.35 28.14 17.50
C LYS A 456 3.73 27.23 16.44
N ALA A 457 4.03 25.93 16.53
CA ALA A 457 3.28 24.92 15.79
C ALA A 457 1.95 24.62 16.49
N ASP A 458 0.87 24.49 15.72
CA ASP A 458 -0.42 23.95 16.19
C ASP A 458 -0.38 22.42 16.22
N ILE A 459 0.28 21.81 15.25
CA ILE A 459 0.41 20.37 15.12
C ILE A 459 1.80 19.96 14.63
N PHE A 460 2.37 18.95 15.28
CA PHE A 460 3.57 18.26 14.83
C PHE A 460 3.19 16.97 14.13
N CYS A 461 3.80 16.69 12.98
CA CYS A 461 3.59 15.47 12.21
C CYS A 461 4.93 14.78 11.98
N PHE A 462 5.22 13.73 12.75
CA PHE A 462 6.43 12.93 12.60
C PHE A 462 6.18 11.78 11.62
N TRP A 463 7.11 11.57 10.69
CA TRP A 463 7.06 10.49 9.71
C TRP A 463 8.27 9.58 9.90
N THR A 464 8.10 8.43 10.56
CA THR A 464 9.20 7.64 11.13
C THR A 464 8.85 6.15 11.24
N ASP A 465 9.85 5.29 11.51
CA ASP A 465 9.65 3.91 11.96
C ASP A 465 9.44 3.79 13.48
N CYS A 466 9.43 4.93 14.19
CA CYS A 466 9.31 5.08 15.65
C CYS A 466 10.50 4.56 16.46
N GLU A 467 11.61 4.15 15.84
CA GLU A 467 12.82 3.65 16.51
C GLU A 467 13.71 4.80 17.02
N SER A 468 13.20 5.62 17.94
CA SER A 468 13.97 6.71 18.57
C SER A 468 14.82 6.17 19.73
N TRP A 469 16.15 6.33 19.67
CA TRP A 469 17.06 5.78 20.69
C TRP A 469 18.23 6.69 21.08
N ALA A 470 18.57 7.69 20.26
CA ALA A 470 19.79 8.47 20.41
C ALA A 470 19.64 9.69 21.34
N GLY A 471 18.42 10.00 21.79
CA GLY A 471 18.15 11.24 22.52
C GLY A 471 18.43 11.19 24.02
N ASN A 472 18.79 12.35 24.56
CA ASN A 472 18.96 12.57 26.01
C ASN A 472 17.63 12.78 26.76
N SER A 473 16.51 12.81 26.04
CA SER A 473 15.16 12.85 26.61
C SER A 473 14.17 12.12 25.72
N HIS A 474 13.12 11.55 26.32
CA HIS A 474 12.04 10.95 25.55
C HIS A 474 11.24 12.01 24.77
N PRO A 475 10.77 11.71 23.54
CA PRO A 475 9.97 12.66 22.76
C PRO A 475 8.70 13.14 23.49
N SER A 476 8.07 12.29 24.30
CA SER A 476 6.92 12.65 25.15
C SER A 476 7.29 13.71 26.21
N GLN A 477 8.46 13.58 26.85
CA GLN A 477 8.97 14.55 27.81
C GLN A 477 9.31 15.89 27.13
N ALA A 478 9.88 15.83 25.92
CA ALA A 478 10.21 17.02 25.14
C ALA A 478 8.94 17.75 24.63
N LEU A 479 7.91 17.02 24.22
CA LEU A 479 6.60 17.57 23.87
C LEU A 479 5.92 18.25 25.06
N ALA A 480 5.92 17.62 26.23
CA ALA A 480 5.36 18.21 27.45
C ALA A 480 6.09 19.52 27.83
N GLU A 481 7.41 19.56 27.67
CA GLU A 481 8.20 20.77 27.87
C GLU A 481 7.84 21.87 26.85
N TYR A 482 7.70 21.50 25.57
CA TYR A 482 7.29 22.43 24.51
C TYR A 482 5.91 23.03 24.79
N ARG A 483 4.93 22.20 25.18
CA ARG A 483 3.58 22.68 25.51
C ARG A 483 3.58 23.67 26.66
N ARG A 484 4.36 23.40 27.71
CA ARG A 484 4.50 24.30 28.86
C ARG A 484 5.16 25.63 28.49
N LYS A 485 6.11 25.63 27.56
CA LYS A 485 6.94 26.82 27.25
C LYS A 485 6.45 27.66 26.07
N VAL A 486 5.79 27.04 25.09
CA VAL A 486 5.54 27.66 23.77
C VAL A 486 4.06 27.62 23.38
N ASN A 487 3.46 26.44 23.29
CA ASN A 487 2.06 26.29 22.91
C ASN A 487 1.36 25.16 23.70
N PRO A 488 0.58 25.49 24.75
CA PRO A 488 -0.13 24.50 25.57
C PRO A 488 -1.11 23.60 24.80
N HIS A 489 -1.60 24.07 23.66
CA HIS A 489 -2.61 23.38 22.84
C HIS A 489 -2.02 22.58 21.69
N ALA A 490 -0.70 22.51 21.56
CA ALA A 490 -0.08 21.84 20.43
C ALA A 490 -0.40 20.34 20.40
N LYS A 491 -0.75 19.86 19.22
CA LYS A 491 -1.04 18.45 18.95
C LYS A 491 0.18 17.75 18.37
N ALA A 492 0.29 16.44 18.56
CA ALA A 492 1.36 15.65 17.95
C ALA A 492 0.80 14.40 17.29
N VAL A 493 1.26 14.13 16.07
CA VAL A 493 0.91 12.93 15.32
C VAL A 493 2.21 12.23 14.94
N TYR A 494 2.32 10.96 15.30
CA TYR A 494 3.40 10.09 14.88
C TYR A 494 2.86 9.11 13.86
N VAL A 495 3.33 9.24 12.62
CA VAL A 495 2.95 8.37 11.51
C VAL A 495 3.99 7.27 11.38
N SER A 496 3.62 6.06 11.78
CA SER A 496 4.50 4.90 11.79
C SER A 496 4.55 4.22 10.42
N LEU A 497 5.73 4.22 9.82
CA LEU A 497 6.00 3.60 8.51
C LEU A 497 6.50 2.15 8.62
N ALA A 498 6.58 1.63 9.85
CA ALA A 498 6.91 0.25 10.14
C ALA A 498 5.86 -0.40 11.07
N PRO A 499 5.57 -1.70 10.91
CA PRO A 499 4.56 -2.41 11.70
C PRO A 499 5.06 -2.85 13.08
N TYR A 500 5.97 -2.10 13.71
CA TYR A 500 6.56 -2.47 15.00
C TYR A 500 5.59 -2.25 16.16
N ASN A 501 5.84 -2.92 17.29
CA ASN A 501 5.02 -2.83 18.50
C ASN A 501 5.42 -1.66 19.43
N ILE A 502 5.82 -0.54 18.83
CA ILE A 502 6.36 0.63 19.53
C ILE A 502 5.70 1.91 19.05
N THR A 503 5.54 2.87 19.96
CA THR A 503 5.06 4.22 19.67
C THR A 503 5.79 5.27 20.50
N LEU A 504 5.90 6.46 19.94
CA LEU A 504 6.42 7.65 20.62
C LEU A 504 5.30 8.44 21.33
N VAL A 505 4.04 8.02 21.16
CA VAL A 505 2.88 8.59 21.85
C VAL A 505 2.86 8.09 23.28
N ASP A 506 2.76 9.00 24.24
CA ASP A 506 2.43 8.64 25.62
C ASP A 506 0.96 8.22 25.68
N PRO A 507 0.63 6.99 26.14
CA PRO A 507 -0.75 6.53 26.30
C PRO A 507 -1.63 7.43 27.18
N GLN A 508 -1.03 8.27 28.02
CA GLN A 508 -1.72 9.20 28.91
C GLN A 508 -1.89 10.60 28.30
N ASP A 509 -1.37 10.85 27.09
CA ASP A 509 -1.48 12.13 26.40
C ASP A 509 -2.65 12.14 25.40
N PRO A 510 -3.77 12.83 25.70
CA PRO A 510 -4.94 12.85 24.83
C PRO A 510 -4.75 13.70 23.57
N ASN A 511 -3.67 14.49 23.49
CA ASN A 511 -3.38 15.37 22.36
C ASN A 511 -2.24 14.82 21.48
N SER A 512 -1.98 13.52 21.59
CA SER A 512 -1.00 12.82 20.77
C SER A 512 -1.64 11.58 20.14
N TRP A 513 -1.39 11.37 18.85
CA TRP A 513 -1.95 10.26 18.09
C TRP A 513 -0.88 9.47 17.38
N ASP A 514 -1.11 8.16 17.33
CA ASP A 514 -0.33 7.24 16.53
C ASP A 514 -1.17 6.77 15.36
N ILE A 515 -0.65 6.96 14.16
CA ILE A 515 -1.34 6.62 12.93
C ILE A 515 -0.44 5.68 12.13
N ALA A 516 -1.02 4.55 11.68
CA ALA A 516 -0.37 3.70 10.71
C ALA A 516 -0.13 4.49 9.41
N GLY A 517 1.11 4.54 8.96
CA GLY A 517 1.46 5.20 7.72
C GLY A 517 0.85 4.51 6.50
N PHE A 518 1.05 5.14 5.35
CA PHE A 518 0.62 4.68 4.03
C PHE A 518 -0.88 4.74 3.75
N ASP A 519 -1.77 5.00 4.72
CA ASP A 519 -3.18 5.19 4.39
C ASP A 519 -3.37 6.46 3.52
N PRO A 520 -4.03 6.38 2.35
CA PRO A 520 -4.28 7.55 1.49
C PRO A 520 -5.10 8.66 2.19
N GLY A 521 -5.84 8.32 3.24
CA GLY A 521 -6.60 9.24 4.07
C GLY A 521 -5.84 9.80 5.28
N THR A 522 -4.56 9.46 5.48
CA THR A 522 -3.73 10.05 6.55
C THR A 522 -3.66 11.58 6.48
N PRO A 523 -3.47 12.23 5.32
CA PRO A 523 -3.46 13.69 5.23
C PRO A 523 -4.75 14.31 5.77
N ARG A 524 -5.92 13.86 5.29
CA ARG A 524 -7.23 14.29 5.80
C ARG A 524 -7.39 14.05 7.31
N LEU A 525 -6.98 12.89 7.82
CA LEU A 525 -7.05 12.58 9.25
C LEU A 525 -6.21 13.55 10.08
N ILE A 526 -5.00 13.88 9.62
CA ILE A 526 -4.13 14.87 10.24
C ILE A 526 -4.77 16.26 10.25
N GLN A 527 -5.42 16.66 9.15
CA GLN A 527 -6.13 17.94 9.06
C GLN A 527 -7.31 18.02 10.03
N MET A 528 -8.13 16.96 10.12
CA MET A 528 -9.25 16.89 11.08
C MET A 528 -8.76 16.95 12.54
N LEU A 529 -7.64 16.30 12.84
CA LEU A 529 -6.99 16.42 14.15
C LEU A 529 -6.50 17.84 14.40
N ALA A 530 -5.90 18.51 13.41
CA ALA A 530 -5.44 19.88 13.53
C ALA A 530 -6.60 20.88 13.78
N SER A 531 -7.73 20.70 13.10
CA SER A 531 -8.93 21.53 13.24
C SER A 531 -9.73 21.23 14.52
N GLY A 532 -9.58 20.03 15.09
CA GLY A 532 -10.33 19.59 16.27
C GLY A 532 -11.72 19.04 15.95
N GLU A 533 -11.92 18.55 14.73
CA GLU A 533 -13.16 17.89 14.30
C GLU A 533 -13.36 16.50 14.93
N ILE A 534 -12.27 15.89 15.41
CA ILE A 534 -12.23 14.55 16.03
C ILE A 534 -11.25 14.49 17.20
#